data_AF-A0A2V6LXN2-F1
#
_entry.id   AF-A0A2V6LXN2-F1
#
_cell.length_a   1.000
_cell.length_b   1.000
_cell.length_c   1.000
_cell.angle_alpha   90.00
_cell.angle_beta   90.00
_cell.angle_gamma   90.00
#
_symmetry.space_group_name_H-M   'P 1'
#
loop_
_entity.id
_entity.type
_entity.pdbx_description
1 polymer ?
#
loop_
_entity_poly.entity_id
_entity_poly.type
_entity_poly.pdbx_seq_one_letter_code
_entity_poly.pdbx_strand_id
1 'polypeptide(L)'
;MVKSRLLELTMINPKISSLVSILTVAFVCTFPLLTQAANPYQSRNTHLGVSGSNVNDISSAFCCGGTLGSLLTNGTSKYILSNNHILARQDQAAPGEDISQPGLIDNGCRPATTVADFTAAPKLGMNVDAAIALLRDSLMDTTGFIQGIGTISSVVKAPTVGLAVEKSGRTTGTTTGTIGSINTSVNVQYQIRCGQGKKYVISYTNQIVVNGSSFSAGGDSGSLIVTNGSCHQPVGLLFAGSSSSTIGNPIGEVLSKVGTALGHSVSFVGGTCTSTVSQPSGGQGLELPQQALDHAGKVLEQNRHELMSKPGVLGVGLGALEDNSGAAVIVYVDKTSSAKPQLPERVDNVPVRVIFTDPFIAF
;
A
#
# COMPACT_ATOMS: atom_id res chain seq x y z
N MET A 1 -29.23 -88.85 44.88
CA MET A 1 -28.94 -89.82 43.80
C MET A 1 -28.63 -89.03 42.54
N VAL A 2 -27.35 -89.05 42.10
CA VAL A 2 -26.83 -89.04 40.70
C VAL A 2 -27.52 -88.12 39.68
N LYS A 3 -26.90 -87.23 38.88
CA LYS A 3 -25.53 -86.78 38.57
C LYS A 3 -25.74 -85.46 37.79
N SER A 4 -24.95 -84.42 38.04
CA SER A 4 -24.80 -83.29 37.12
C SER A 4 -23.31 -83.11 36.81
N ARG A 5 -22.99 -83.04 35.52
CA ARG A 5 -21.72 -82.69 34.86
C ARG A 5 -22.16 -81.83 33.67
N LEU A 6 -21.55 -80.74 33.25
CA LEU A 6 -20.15 -80.32 33.30
C LEU A 6 -20.16 -78.78 33.06
N LEU A 7 -19.40 -78.00 33.82
CA LEU A 7 -18.96 -76.66 33.45
C LEU A 7 -17.55 -76.52 34.02
N GLU A 8 -16.58 -76.38 33.12
CA GLU A 8 -15.17 -76.22 33.43
C GLU A 8 -14.93 -74.87 34.13
N LEU A 9 -14.31 -74.93 35.32
CA LEU A 9 -13.63 -73.81 35.94
C LEU A 9 -12.31 -74.35 36.49
N THR A 10 -11.21 -74.12 35.78
CA THR A 10 -9.87 -74.46 36.24
C THR A 10 -9.30 -73.28 37.02
N MET A 11 -9.20 -73.46 38.33
CA MET A 11 -8.48 -72.59 39.26
C MET A 11 -6.96 -72.70 39.05
N ILE A 12 -6.24 -71.59 39.12
CA ILE A 12 -4.93 -71.50 39.81
C ILE A 12 -4.80 -70.12 40.46
N ASN A 13 -4.59 -70.12 41.78
CA ASN A 13 -3.99 -69.07 42.61
C ASN A 13 -2.68 -69.70 43.18
N PRO A 14 -1.61 -69.00 43.65
CA PRO A 14 -1.64 -67.67 44.27
C PRO A 14 -0.33 -66.81 44.18
N LYS A 15 -0.37 -65.66 44.89
CA LYS A 15 0.73 -65.02 45.68
C LYS A 15 1.74 -64.05 45.02
N ILE A 16 1.90 -62.92 45.73
CA ILE A 16 3.10 -62.05 45.92
C ILE A 16 3.02 -60.62 45.33
N SER A 17 2.74 -59.70 46.26
CA SER A 17 3.19 -58.31 46.38
C SER A 17 4.48 -57.98 45.62
N SER A 18 4.46 -56.92 44.82
CA SER A 18 5.55 -55.94 44.70
C SER A 18 5.04 -54.67 44.02
N LEU A 19 5.20 -53.52 44.69
CA LEU A 19 4.95 -52.19 44.16
C LEU A 19 5.77 -51.97 42.88
N VAL A 20 5.11 -51.62 41.78
CA VAL A 20 5.77 -50.98 40.63
C VAL A 20 5.28 -49.54 40.60
N SER A 21 6.13 -48.65 41.12
CA SER A 21 5.98 -47.21 40.96
C SER A 21 6.00 -46.88 39.47
N ILE A 22 4.86 -46.43 38.94
CA ILE A 22 4.80 -45.82 37.61
C ILE A 22 5.49 -44.46 37.71
N LEU A 23 6.78 -44.43 37.40
CA LEU A 23 7.50 -43.19 37.17
C LEU A 23 7.01 -42.62 35.83
N THR A 24 6.00 -41.76 35.87
CA THR A 24 5.65 -40.88 34.76
C THR A 24 6.81 -39.91 34.56
N VAL A 25 7.73 -40.26 33.66
CA VAL A 25 8.69 -39.28 33.14
C VAL A 25 7.87 -38.32 32.27
N ALA A 26 7.43 -37.22 32.89
CA ALA A 26 6.97 -36.06 32.14
C ALA A 26 8.17 -35.54 31.35
N PHE A 27 8.27 -35.94 30.09
CA PHE A 27 9.17 -35.32 29.14
C PHE A 27 8.61 -33.92 28.89
N VAL A 28 8.96 -32.98 29.75
CA VAL A 28 8.73 -31.56 29.51
C VAL A 28 9.67 -31.20 28.38
N CYS A 29 9.19 -31.36 27.15
CA CYS A 29 9.76 -30.69 25.99
C CYS A 29 9.63 -29.18 26.26
N THR A 30 10.63 -28.62 26.92
CA THR A 30 10.90 -27.20 26.93
C THR A 30 11.40 -26.83 25.54
N PHE A 31 10.49 -26.82 24.56
CA PHE A 31 10.74 -26.04 23.36
C PHE A 31 10.91 -24.61 23.86
N PRO A 32 12.04 -23.93 23.59
CA PRO A 32 12.08 -22.50 23.77
C PRO A 32 10.92 -21.95 22.95
N LEU A 33 9.99 -21.27 23.61
CA LEU A 33 8.98 -20.47 22.93
C LEU A 33 9.80 -19.45 22.14
N LEU A 34 10.07 -19.74 20.85
CA LEU A 34 10.58 -18.76 19.92
C LEU A 34 9.48 -17.70 19.89
N THR A 35 9.65 -16.65 20.68
CA THR A 35 8.85 -15.45 20.54
C THR A 35 9.16 -14.96 19.13
N GLN A 36 8.24 -15.20 18.20
CA GLN A 36 8.31 -14.59 16.88
C GLN A 36 8.47 -13.09 17.13
N ALA A 37 9.60 -12.52 16.73
CA ALA A 37 9.81 -11.09 16.86
C ALA A 37 8.62 -10.39 16.21
N ALA A 38 7.98 -9.48 16.94
CA ALA A 38 6.79 -8.79 16.46
C ALA A 38 7.13 -8.11 15.12
N ASN A 39 6.25 -8.25 14.13
CA ASN A 39 6.44 -7.63 12.82
C ASN A 39 6.55 -6.10 13.02
N PRO A 40 7.68 -5.46 12.69
CA PRO A 40 7.86 -4.03 12.95
C PRO A 40 6.90 -3.16 12.12
N TYR A 41 6.32 -3.65 11.04
CA TYR A 41 5.38 -2.87 10.24
C TYR A 41 3.94 -2.88 10.79
N GLN A 42 3.64 -3.80 11.72
CA GLN A 42 2.30 -4.02 12.28
C GLN A 42 2.25 -3.82 13.81
N SER A 43 3.39 -3.76 14.47
CA SER A 43 3.48 -3.56 15.92
C SER A 43 3.75 -2.10 16.28
N ARG A 44 3.55 -1.75 17.56
CA ARG A 44 3.84 -0.41 18.08
C ARG A 44 5.32 -0.08 17.87
N ASN A 45 5.60 1.03 17.18
CA ASN A 45 6.89 1.71 17.13
C ASN A 45 6.69 3.16 16.68
N THR A 46 7.73 3.99 16.79
CA THR A 46 7.62 5.42 16.53
C THR A 46 7.84 5.82 15.06
N HIS A 47 8.12 4.91 14.14
CA HIS A 47 8.47 5.26 12.75
C HIS A 47 7.23 5.43 11.86
N LEU A 48 7.43 6.02 10.68
CA LEU A 48 6.41 6.04 9.62
C LEU A 48 6.61 4.88 8.64
N GLY A 49 5.71 4.70 7.67
CA GLY A 49 5.66 3.50 6.81
C GLY A 49 5.15 2.26 7.55
N VAL A 50 4.36 2.45 8.61
CA VAL A 50 3.86 1.37 9.47
C VAL A 50 2.34 1.46 9.66
N SER A 51 1.75 0.41 10.22
CA SER A 51 0.32 0.30 10.50
C SER A 51 -0.26 1.50 11.24
N GLY A 52 -1.38 2.01 10.75
CA GLY A 52 -2.23 2.95 11.46
C GLY A 52 -3.60 3.11 10.82
N SER A 53 -4.53 3.70 11.57
CA SER A 53 -5.91 3.87 11.12
C SER A 53 -6.63 4.94 11.94
N ASN A 54 -7.72 5.48 11.41
CA ASN A 54 -8.72 6.14 12.23
C ASN A 54 -9.41 5.11 13.15
N VAL A 55 -9.54 5.42 14.44
CA VAL A 55 -10.09 4.48 15.44
C VAL A 55 -11.59 4.21 15.26
N ASN A 56 -12.29 5.06 14.51
CA ASN A 56 -13.71 4.93 14.19
C ASN A 56 -13.97 4.20 12.88
N ASP A 57 -12.93 3.71 12.18
CA ASP A 57 -13.07 2.94 10.96
C ASP A 57 -13.28 1.44 11.27
N ILE A 58 -14.39 1.19 11.96
CA ILE A 58 -14.77 -0.11 12.50
C ILE A 58 -16.27 -0.32 12.42
N SER A 59 -16.64 -1.58 12.22
CA SER A 59 -18.00 -2.12 12.31
C SER A 59 -18.02 -3.32 13.24
N SER A 60 -19.19 -3.92 13.46
CA SER A 60 -19.32 -5.15 14.26
C SER A 60 -18.58 -6.36 13.68
N ALA A 61 -18.19 -6.33 12.40
CA ALA A 61 -17.60 -7.47 11.70
C ALA A 61 -16.22 -7.19 11.10
N PHE A 62 -15.88 -5.92 10.86
CA PHE A 62 -14.65 -5.52 10.17
C PHE A 62 -14.05 -4.28 10.82
N CYS A 63 -12.73 -4.23 10.90
CA CYS A 63 -11.98 -3.01 11.16
C CYS A 63 -10.99 -2.77 10.04
N CYS A 64 -10.69 -1.49 9.81
CA CYS A 64 -9.94 -1.04 8.66
C CYS A 64 -8.62 -0.40 9.12
N GLY A 65 -7.70 -0.25 8.19
CA GLY A 65 -6.41 0.34 8.48
C GLY A 65 -5.47 0.27 7.30
N GLY A 66 -4.42 1.04 7.36
CA GLY A 66 -3.47 1.21 6.27
C GLY A 66 -2.12 1.56 6.83
N THR A 67 -1.44 2.46 6.15
CA THR A 67 -0.09 2.88 6.48
C THR A 67 -0.08 4.36 6.86
N LEU A 68 0.57 4.70 7.98
CA LEU A 68 0.95 6.07 8.30
C LEU A 68 2.20 6.40 7.48
N GLY A 69 2.01 6.99 6.30
CA GLY A 69 3.04 7.00 5.25
C GLY A 69 4.25 7.86 5.54
N SER A 70 4.03 9.13 5.86
CA SER A 70 5.09 10.13 5.96
C SER A 70 4.64 11.34 6.76
N LEU A 71 5.55 12.28 6.98
CA LEU A 71 5.29 13.48 7.77
C LEU A 71 5.35 14.72 6.89
N LEU A 72 4.32 15.55 7.01
CA LEU A 72 4.24 16.88 6.43
C LEU A 72 4.37 17.94 7.52
N THR A 73 4.74 19.15 7.13
CA THR A 73 4.78 20.32 8.00
C THR A 73 4.23 21.55 7.27
N ASN A 74 3.57 22.43 8.01
CA ASN A 74 3.23 23.79 7.55
C ASN A 74 4.20 24.86 8.09
N GLY A 75 5.32 24.44 8.70
CA GLY A 75 6.30 25.29 9.37
C GLY A 75 6.10 25.41 10.88
N THR A 76 4.90 25.11 11.40
CA THR A 76 4.58 25.18 12.84
C THR A 76 4.18 23.82 13.39
N SER A 77 3.29 23.13 12.68
CA SER A 77 2.70 21.84 13.07
C SER A 77 3.15 20.74 12.11
N LYS A 78 3.26 19.52 12.65
CA LYS A 78 3.56 18.33 11.86
C LYS A 78 2.31 17.47 11.70
N TYR A 79 2.16 16.85 10.54
CA TYR A 79 0.99 16.05 10.22
C TYR A 79 1.41 14.72 9.61
N ILE A 80 0.79 13.63 10.06
CA ILE A 80 0.92 12.34 9.40
C ILE A 80 0.10 12.39 8.10
N LEU A 81 0.75 12.07 6.98
CA LEU A 81 0.12 11.87 5.67
C LEU A 81 -0.21 10.38 5.47
N SER A 82 -1.43 10.12 5.01
CA SER A 82 -1.88 8.82 4.52
C SER A 82 -3.02 9.03 3.51
N ASN A 83 -3.78 8.00 3.16
CA ASN A 83 -4.95 8.11 2.29
C ASN A 83 -6.20 8.61 3.04
N ASN A 84 -7.14 9.17 2.29
CA ASN A 84 -8.46 9.54 2.79
C ASN A 84 -9.20 8.30 3.29
N HIS A 85 -9.17 7.20 2.54
CA HIS A 85 -9.84 5.97 2.98
C HIS A 85 -9.18 5.28 4.19
N ILE A 86 -8.06 5.82 4.72
CA ILE A 86 -7.39 5.31 5.93
C ILE A 86 -7.60 6.22 7.14
N LEU A 87 -7.50 7.56 6.96
CA LEU A 87 -7.62 8.52 8.07
C LEU A 87 -8.96 9.25 8.10
N ALA A 88 -9.56 9.47 6.93
CA ALA A 88 -10.79 10.26 6.77
C ALA A 88 -12.04 9.39 6.60
N ARG A 89 -11.91 8.06 6.69
CA ARG A 89 -13.01 7.09 6.57
C ARG A 89 -13.87 7.32 5.31
N GLN A 90 -13.22 7.59 4.18
CA GLN A 90 -13.89 7.91 2.92
C GLN A 90 -14.82 9.15 3.04
N ASP A 91 -14.23 10.27 3.44
CA ASP A 91 -14.91 11.56 3.72
C ASP A 91 -15.92 11.54 4.88
N GLN A 92 -15.94 10.50 5.72
CA GLN A 92 -16.86 10.39 6.87
C GLN A 92 -16.26 10.84 8.21
N ALA A 93 -14.95 11.12 8.29
CA ALA A 93 -14.32 11.56 9.52
C ALA A 93 -14.58 13.04 9.79
N ALA A 94 -14.84 13.37 11.05
CA ALA A 94 -14.82 14.74 11.57
C ALA A 94 -13.41 15.10 12.06
N PRO A 95 -12.94 16.36 11.86
CA PRO A 95 -11.69 16.81 12.46
C PRO A 95 -11.64 16.56 13.96
N GLY A 96 -10.48 16.12 14.46
CA GLY A 96 -10.26 15.72 15.85
C GLY A 96 -10.48 14.24 16.14
N GLU A 97 -10.90 13.42 15.16
CA GLU A 97 -10.96 11.97 15.34
C GLU A 97 -9.57 11.35 15.56
N ASP A 98 -9.49 10.45 16.54
CA ASP A 98 -8.25 9.78 16.94
C ASP A 98 -7.68 8.86 15.82
N ILE A 99 -6.38 8.97 15.58
CA ILE A 99 -5.60 8.06 14.73
C ILE A 99 -4.67 7.22 15.60
N SER A 100 -4.75 5.90 15.51
CA SER A 100 -3.93 4.99 16.32
C SER A 100 -2.75 4.38 15.56
N GLN A 101 -1.68 4.09 16.30
CA GLN A 101 -0.54 3.28 15.87
C GLN A 101 -0.28 2.19 16.95
N PRO A 102 -0.31 0.90 16.60
CA PRO A 102 -0.75 0.36 15.31
C PRO A 102 -2.23 0.65 15.00
N GLY A 103 -2.63 0.40 13.76
CA GLY A 103 -4.02 0.52 13.32
C GLY A 103 -4.90 -0.59 13.89
N LEU A 104 -6.22 -0.42 13.77
CA LEU A 104 -7.21 -1.35 14.33
C LEU A 104 -6.99 -2.80 13.90
N ILE A 105 -6.68 -3.03 12.62
CA ILE A 105 -6.43 -4.37 12.04
C ILE A 105 -5.36 -5.12 12.83
N ASP A 106 -4.29 -4.42 13.24
CA ASP A 106 -3.13 -5.02 13.88
C ASP A 106 -3.20 -4.97 15.42
N ASN A 107 -4.30 -4.44 15.97
CA ASN A 107 -4.56 -4.38 17.41
C ASN A 107 -5.90 -5.04 17.80
N GLY A 108 -6.31 -6.08 17.07
CA GLY A 108 -7.51 -6.86 17.40
C GLY A 108 -8.80 -6.05 17.33
N CYS A 109 -8.88 -5.10 16.39
CA CYS A 109 -9.98 -4.16 16.22
C CYS A 109 -10.26 -3.31 17.48
N ARG A 110 -9.21 -2.98 18.24
CA ARG A 110 -9.28 -2.07 19.39
C ARG A 110 -8.36 -0.87 19.14
N PRO A 111 -8.76 0.35 19.53
CA PRO A 111 -7.87 1.50 19.48
C PRO A 111 -6.57 1.21 20.25
N ALA A 112 -5.43 1.51 19.62
CA ALA A 112 -4.11 1.42 20.24
C ALA A 112 -3.70 2.77 20.84
N THR A 113 -2.39 3.05 20.92
CA THR A 113 -1.90 4.40 21.24
C THR A 113 -2.39 5.38 20.18
N THR A 114 -3.15 6.40 20.56
CA THR A 114 -3.52 7.48 19.64
C THR A 114 -2.33 8.40 19.42
N VAL A 115 -1.85 8.49 18.18
CA VAL A 115 -0.64 9.23 17.81
C VAL A 115 -0.90 10.53 17.06
N ALA A 116 -2.11 10.71 16.52
CA ALA A 116 -2.49 11.91 15.79
C ALA A 116 -4.01 12.14 15.83
N ASP A 117 -4.41 13.34 15.44
CA ASP A 117 -5.80 13.80 15.36
C ASP A 117 -6.13 14.11 13.89
N PHE A 118 -7.09 13.40 13.27
CA PHE A 118 -7.51 13.67 11.90
C PHE A 118 -7.81 15.17 11.73
N THR A 119 -7.26 15.79 10.68
CA THR A 119 -7.33 17.25 10.52
C THR A 119 -8.07 17.64 9.26
N ALA A 120 -7.62 17.14 8.11
CA ALA A 120 -8.16 17.53 6.82
C ALA A 120 -7.89 16.47 5.76
N ALA A 121 -8.75 16.44 4.75
CA ALA A 121 -8.58 15.64 3.56
C ALA A 121 -9.17 16.37 2.35
N PRO A 122 -8.50 16.36 1.19
CA PRO A 122 -9.19 16.55 -0.07
C PRO A 122 -10.33 15.54 -0.18
N LYS A 123 -11.50 16.02 -0.63
CA LYS A 123 -12.66 15.14 -0.86
C LYS A 123 -12.31 14.06 -1.87
N LEU A 124 -12.74 12.81 -1.64
CA LEU A 124 -12.59 11.75 -2.64
C LEU A 124 -13.26 12.16 -3.96
N GLY A 125 -12.57 11.85 -5.07
CA GLY A 125 -12.96 12.32 -6.40
C GLY A 125 -12.32 13.64 -6.82
N MET A 126 -11.59 14.34 -5.93
CA MET A 126 -10.78 15.52 -6.29
C MET A 126 -9.40 15.16 -6.88
N ASN A 127 -9.32 14.01 -7.56
CA ASN A 127 -8.15 13.45 -8.23
C ASN A 127 -7.00 12.97 -7.32
N VAL A 128 -7.14 13.06 -6.00
CA VAL A 128 -6.23 12.44 -5.02
C VAL A 128 -7.00 11.74 -3.91
N ASP A 129 -6.39 10.71 -3.34
CA ASP A 129 -6.87 10.00 -2.16
C ASP A 129 -5.84 10.21 -1.04
N ALA A 130 -6.00 11.28 -0.29
CA ALA A 130 -5.04 11.72 0.71
C ALA A 130 -5.77 12.30 1.93
N ALA A 131 -5.14 12.20 3.08
CA ALA A 131 -5.58 12.83 4.31
C ALA A 131 -4.39 13.11 5.22
N ILE A 132 -4.57 14.09 6.09
CA ILE A 132 -3.60 14.45 7.10
C ILE A 132 -4.21 14.43 8.50
N ALA A 133 -3.39 14.05 9.47
CA ALA A 133 -3.72 14.07 10.89
C ALA A 133 -2.62 14.78 11.67
N LEU A 134 -2.98 15.75 12.50
CA LEU A 134 -2.08 16.52 13.35
C LEU A 134 -1.38 15.59 14.32
N LEU A 135 -0.05 15.56 14.27
CA LEU A 135 0.75 14.70 15.11
C LEU A 135 0.66 15.14 16.57
N ARG A 136 0.43 14.19 17.48
CA ARG A 136 0.55 14.41 18.93
C ARG A 136 2.01 14.29 19.37
N ASP A 137 2.41 15.18 20.27
CA ASP A 137 3.81 15.32 20.69
C ASP A 137 4.38 14.03 21.29
N SER A 138 5.66 13.75 20.97
CA SER A 138 6.46 12.65 21.53
C SER A 138 5.91 11.23 21.29
N LEU A 139 4.96 11.03 20.37
CA LEU A 139 4.40 9.70 20.08
C LEU A 139 4.96 9.05 18.82
N MET A 140 5.49 9.83 17.89
CA MET A 140 6.15 9.36 16.67
C MET A 140 7.45 10.12 16.44
N ASP A 141 8.33 9.51 15.65
CA ASP A 141 9.54 10.10 15.10
C ASP A 141 9.15 11.34 14.29
N THR A 142 9.86 12.44 14.54
CA THR A 142 9.56 13.75 13.93
C THR A 142 10.59 14.20 12.89
N THR A 143 11.50 13.30 12.50
CA THR A 143 12.58 13.56 11.53
C THR A 143 12.18 13.24 10.09
N GLY A 144 11.05 12.56 9.88
CA GLY A 144 10.66 12.01 8.58
C GLY A 144 11.22 10.62 8.32
N PHE A 145 11.64 9.89 9.36
CA PHE A 145 12.12 8.52 9.24
C PHE A 145 10.99 7.55 8.89
N ILE A 146 11.18 6.80 7.80
CA ILE A 146 10.30 5.72 7.36
C ILE A 146 10.96 4.36 7.66
N GLN A 147 10.23 3.48 8.34
CA GLN A 147 10.67 2.14 8.73
C GLN A 147 11.23 1.39 7.51
N GLY A 148 12.49 0.94 7.62
CA GLY A 148 13.16 0.17 6.58
C GLY A 148 13.61 0.95 5.35
N ILE A 149 13.44 2.28 5.32
CA ILE A 149 13.98 3.18 4.29
C ILE A 149 14.98 4.15 4.92
N GLY A 150 14.57 4.84 5.99
CA GLY A 150 15.35 5.91 6.61
C GLY A 150 14.67 7.26 6.51
N THR A 151 15.41 8.33 6.83
CA THR A 151 14.94 9.71 6.68
C THR A 151 14.80 10.07 5.20
N ILE A 152 13.60 10.49 4.80
CA ILE A 152 13.32 10.91 3.42
C ILE A 152 13.89 12.30 3.11
N SER A 153 13.92 12.67 1.84
CA SER A 153 14.15 14.06 1.43
C SER A 153 12.89 14.92 1.58
N SER A 154 13.07 16.17 1.99
CA SER A 154 12.06 17.23 1.96
C SER A 154 11.74 17.72 0.53
N VAL A 155 12.62 17.41 -0.43
CA VAL A 155 12.50 17.78 -1.85
C VAL A 155 11.85 16.64 -2.63
N VAL A 156 10.75 16.96 -3.30
CA VAL A 156 10.01 16.01 -4.14
C VAL A 156 10.68 15.80 -5.50
N LYS A 157 10.48 14.63 -6.10
CA LYS A 157 10.90 14.33 -7.48
C LYS A 157 9.68 14.05 -8.35
N ALA A 158 9.62 14.66 -9.53
CA ALA A 158 8.59 14.37 -10.51
C ALA A 158 8.69 12.91 -10.99
N PRO A 159 7.57 12.20 -11.17
CA PRO A 159 7.58 10.82 -11.64
C PRO A 159 8.01 10.76 -13.11
N THR A 160 8.89 9.82 -13.44
CA THR A 160 9.28 9.51 -14.83
C THR A 160 9.16 8.01 -15.07
N VAL A 161 8.86 7.63 -16.32
CA VAL A 161 8.86 6.22 -16.74
C VAL A 161 10.26 5.65 -16.53
N GLY A 162 10.35 4.46 -15.94
CA GLY A 162 11.62 3.80 -15.64
C GLY A 162 12.26 4.24 -14.31
N LEU A 163 11.70 5.22 -13.59
CA LEU A 163 12.24 5.64 -12.30
C LEU A 163 12.15 4.51 -11.27
N ALA A 164 13.30 4.14 -10.72
CA ALA A 164 13.38 3.19 -9.60
C ALA A 164 12.82 3.84 -8.33
N VAL A 165 11.92 3.13 -7.67
CA VAL A 165 11.20 3.59 -6.49
C VAL A 165 11.18 2.53 -5.40
N GLU A 166 10.94 2.96 -4.18
CA GLU A 166 10.72 2.11 -3.02
C GLU A 166 9.60 2.69 -2.15
N LYS A 167 9.01 1.85 -1.31
CA LYS A 167 7.98 2.23 -0.35
C LYS A 167 8.08 1.35 0.88
N SER A 168 7.59 1.86 2.01
CA SER A 168 7.38 1.06 3.22
C SER A 168 5.90 1.12 3.63
N GLY A 169 5.31 -0.05 3.88
CA GLY A 169 3.88 -0.20 4.15
C GLY A 169 3.58 -1.30 5.15
N ARG A 170 2.40 -1.23 5.77
CA ARG A 170 1.99 -2.13 6.87
C ARG A 170 2.09 -3.62 6.52
N THR A 171 1.78 -4.00 5.28
CA THR A 171 1.58 -5.40 4.89
C THR A 171 2.84 -5.96 4.27
N THR A 172 3.40 -5.27 3.28
CA THR A 172 4.55 -5.79 2.52
C THR A 172 5.90 -5.29 3.04
N GLY A 173 5.92 -4.38 4.01
CA GLY A 173 7.14 -3.76 4.51
C GLY A 173 7.84 -2.93 3.43
N THR A 174 9.17 -2.89 3.46
CA THR A 174 9.97 -2.23 2.41
C THR A 174 10.01 -3.06 1.14
N THR A 175 9.59 -2.46 0.03
CA THR A 175 9.69 -3.07 -1.30
C THR A 175 10.21 -2.06 -2.30
N THR A 176 10.82 -2.56 -3.37
CA THR A 176 11.33 -1.75 -4.48
C THR A 176 10.58 -2.11 -5.76
N GLY A 177 10.53 -1.16 -6.70
CA GLY A 177 9.86 -1.32 -7.98
C GLY A 177 10.27 -0.22 -8.95
N THR A 178 9.59 -0.18 -10.09
CA THR A 178 9.86 0.79 -11.16
C THR A 178 8.56 1.37 -11.69
N ILE A 179 8.53 2.68 -11.90
CA ILE A 179 7.39 3.34 -12.54
C ILE A 179 7.26 2.86 -13.99
N GLY A 180 6.15 2.19 -14.28
CA GLY A 180 5.84 1.66 -15.61
C GLY A 180 5.04 2.61 -16.49
N SER A 181 4.15 3.40 -15.87
CA SER A 181 3.44 4.46 -16.57
C SER A 181 3.21 5.69 -15.69
N ILE A 182 3.14 6.84 -16.35
CA ILE A 182 2.81 8.14 -15.78
C ILE A 182 1.67 8.75 -16.59
N ASN A 183 1.09 9.84 -16.06
CA ASN A 183 -0.03 10.50 -16.70
C ASN A 183 -1.19 9.52 -17.00
N THR A 184 -1.41 8.56 -16.09
CA THR A 184 -2.32 7.45 -16.31
C THR A 184 -3.71 7.81 -15.80
N SER A 185 -4.71 7.73 -16.67
CA SER A 185 -6.11 7.71 -16.25
C SER A 185 -6.45 6.32 -15.78
N VAL A 186 -7.13 6.20 -14.64
CA VAL A 186 -7.52 4.91 -14.06
C VAL A 186 -8.92 4.99 -13.48
N ASN A 187 -9.64 3.88 -13.57
CA ASN A 187 -10.89 3.66 -12.87
C ASN A 187 -10.63 2.80 -11.63
N VAL A 188 -10.80 3.38 -10.45
CA VAL A 188 -10.51 2.71 -9.17
C VAL A 188 -11.82 2.36 -8.47
N GLN A 189 -11.96 1.09 -8.11
CA GLN A 189 -13.09 0.58 -7.36
C GLN A 189 -12.86 0.78 -5.86
N TYR A 190 -13.84 1.40 -5.22
CA TYR A 190 -13.96 1.55 -3.77
C TYR A 190 -15.14 0.72 -3.28
N GLN A 191 -15.19 0.52 -1.96
CA GLN A 191 -16.35 -0.03 -1.27
C GLN A 191 -16.78 0.98 -0.19
N ILE A 192 -18.09 1.17 0.03
CA ILE A 192 -18.60 2.23 0.94
C ILE A 192 -18.09 2.08 2.38
N ARG A 193 -17.78 0.86 2.81
CA ARG A 193 -17.15 0.55 4.10
C ARG A 193 -16.17 -0.60 3.85
N CYS A 194 -15.05 -0.65 4.58
CA CYS A 194 -14.15 -1.77 4.32
C CYS A 194 -14.82 -3.11 4.69
N GLY A 195 -14.67 -4.08 3.80
CA GLY A 195 -15.32 -5.39 3.90
C GLY A 195 -16.84 -5.39 3.69
N GLN A 196 -17.52 -4.25 3.54
CA GLN A 196 -18.98 -4.19 3.46
C GLN A 196 -19.57 -3.11 2.54
N GLY A 197 -20.71 -3.44 1.94
CA GLY A 197 -21.52 -2.49 1.18
C GLY A 197 -21.21 -2.46 -0.30
N LYS A 198 -21.89 -1.54 -1.00
CA LYS A 198 -21.86 -1.45 -2.46
C LYS A 198 -20.49 -0.97 -2.94
N LYS A 199 -19.99 -1.60 -4.00
CA LYS A 199 -18.82 -1.15 -4.74
C LYS A 199 -19.19 0.02 -5.64
N TYR A 200 -18.31 1.01 -5.75
CA TYR A 200 -18.46 2.15 -6.65
C TYR A 200 -17.10 2.48 -7.26
N VAL A 201 -17.09 3.26 -8.34
CA VAL A 201 -15.87 3.57 -9.08
C VAL A 201 -15.65 5.08 -9.08
N ILE A 202 -14.41 5.49 -8.84
CA ILE A 202 -13.94 6.87 -9.03
C ILE A 202 -12.87 6.84 -10.13
N SER A 203 -13.01 7.75 -11.09
CA SER A 203 -11.99 7.98 -12.12
C SER A 203 -10.95 8.97 -11.64
N TYR A 204 -9.68 8.64 -11.85
CA TYR A 204 -8.53 9.49 -11.59
C TYR A 204 -7.76 9.71 -12.89
N THR A 205 -7.07 10.84 -12.97
CA THR A 205 -6.24 11.25 -14.11
C THR A 205 -4.86 11.62 -13.60
N ASN A 206 -3.85 11.62 -14.47
CA ASN A 206 -2.49 11.96 -14.09
C ASN A 206 -1.91 11.05 -12.98
N GLN A 207 -2.25 9.77 -12.93
CA GLN A 207 -1.75 8.86 -11.89
C GLN A 207 -0.41 8.22 -12.27
N ILE A 208 0.32 7.74 -11.27
CA ILE A 208 1.54 6.95 -11.43
C ILE A 208 1.16 5.47 -11.31
N VAL A 209 1.73 4.62 -12.16
CA VAL A 209 1.64 3.17 -12.01
C VAL A 209 3.04 2.57 -11.83
N VAL A 210 3.23 1.87 -10.71
CA VAL A 210 4.42 1.06 -10.44
C VAL A 210 4.13 -0.37 -10.87
N ASN A 211 5.06 -0.95 -11.61
CA ASN A 211 4.95 -2.33 -12.10
C ASN A 211 5.29 -3.33 -10.99
N GLY A 212 4.60 -4.47 -10.98
CA GLY A 212 5.01 -5.65 -10.21
C GLY A 212 3.95 -6.12 -9.21
N SER A 213 3.89 -7.42 -9.01
CA SER A 213 2.94 -8.07 -8.10
C SER A 213 3.38 -8.06 -6.64
N SER A 214 4.65 -7.74 -6.36
CA SER A 214 5.23 -7.73 -5.01
C SER A 214 5.43 -6.33 -4.44
N PHE A 215 5.15 -5.27 -5.21
CA PHE A 215 5.40 -3.90 -4.75
C PHE A 215 4.43 -3.47 -3.65
N SER A 216 3.18 -3.93 -3.69
CA SER A 216 2.20 -3.60 -2.65
C SER A 216 1.11 -4.64 -2.54
N ALA A 217 0.46 -4.68 -1.38
CA ALA A 217 -0.77 -5.44 -1.16
C ALA A 217 -1.79 -4.60 -0.38
N GLY A 218 -3.00 -5.16 -0.21
CA GLY A 218 -4.00 -4.60 0.69
C GLY A 218 -3.42 -4.45 2.10
N GLY A 219 -3.32 -3.22 2.57
CA GLY A 219 -2.14 -2.94 3.39
C GLY A 219 -1.63 -1.54 3.31
N ASP A 220 -1.05 -1.35 2.14
CA ASP A 220 -0.01 -0.38 1.95
C ASP A 220 -0.59 0.95 1.49
N SER A 221 -1.92 1.06 1.39
CA SER A 221 -2.63 2.33 1.26
C SER A 221 -2.10 3.36 2.25
N GLY A 222 -1.64 4.48 1.72
CA GLY A 222 -1.03 5.58 2.47
C GLY A 222 0.49 5.54 2.50
N SER A 223 1.13 4.48 1.99
CA SER A 223 2.58 4.40 1.88
C SER A 223 3.11 5.49 0.93
N LEU A 224 4.12 6.21 1.39
CA LEU A 224 4.86 7.13 0.54
C LEU A 224 5.74 6.32 -0.42
N ILE A 225 5.65 6.62 -1.70
CA ILE A 225 6.55 6.11 -2.73
C ILE A 225 7.66 7.13 -2.91
N VAL A 226 8.91 6.70 -2.69
CA VAL A 226 10.11 7.53 -2.80
C VAL A 226 11.06 6.97 -3.86
N THR A 227 12.02 7.77 -4.33
CA THR A 227 13.09 7.27 -5.20
C THR A 227 13.91 6.22 -4.48
N ASN A 228 14.19 5.11 -5.16
CA ASN A 228 15.14 4.12 -4.66
C ASN A 228 16.57 4.59 -4.92
N GLY A 229 17.24 5.05 -3.87
CA GLY A 229 18.58 5.60 -3.93
C GLY A 229 18.91 6.38 -2.66
N SER A 230 20.10 6.98 -2.58
CA SER A 230 20.61 7.57 -1.33
C SER A 230 19.85 8.78 -0.77
N CYS A 231 18.92 9.39 -1.53
CA CYS A 231 18.19 10.58 -1.09
C CYS A 231 16.67 10.40 -0.91
N HIS A 232 16.10 9.21 -1.19
CA HIS A 232 14.69 8.90 -0.91
C HIS A 232 13.70 10.07 -1.14
N GLN A 233 13.69 10.65 -2.35
CA GLN A 233 12.84 11.79 -2.69
C GLN A 233 11.39 11.34 -2.87
N PRO A 234 10.39 12.00 -2.27
CA PRO A 234 8.98 11.69 -2.49
C PRO A 234 8.58 11.80 -3.97
N VAL A 235 7.85 10.81 -4.47
CA VAL A 235 7.40 10.72 -5.88
C VAL A 235 5.88 10.56 -5.98
N GLY A 236 5.28 9.71 -5.15
CA GLY A 236 3.85 9.47 -5.16
C GLY A 236 3.30 8.95 -3.83
N LEU A 237 1.98 8.93 -3.70
CA LEU A 237 1.26 8.37 -2.56
C LEU A 237 0.44 7.17 -3.03
N LEU A 238 0.76 5.98 -2.54
CA LEU A 238 0.04 4.75 -2.88
C LEU A 238 -1.41 4.84 -2.36
N PHE A 239 -2.39 4.58 -3.22
CA PHE A 239 -3.81 4.54 -2.81
C PHE A 239 -4.64 3.39 -3.38
N ALA A 240 -4.17 2.74 -4.44
CA ALA A 240 -4.87 1.63 -5.06
C ALA A 240 -3.91 0.66 -5.73
N GLY A 241 -4.41 -0.48 -6.16
CA GLY A 241 -3.63 -1.44 -6.93
C GLY A 241 -4.46 -2.61 -7.42
N SER A 242 -3.78 -3.55 -8.06
CA SER A 242 -4.29 -4.85 -8.49
C SER A 242 -3.28 -5.93 -8.12
N SER A 243 -3.47 -7.17 -8.60
CA SER A 243 -2.50 -8.24 -8.40
C SER A 243 -1.15 -8.00 -9.10
N SER A 244 -1.04 -7.00 -9.99
CA SER A 244 0.15 -6.81 -10.83
C SER A 244 0.59 -5.35 -10.98
N SER A 245 -0.09 -4.42 -10.32
CA SER A 245 0.17 -2.99 -10.47
C SER A 245 -0.20 -2.23 -9.20
N THR A 246 0.57 -1.19 -8.91
CA THR A 246 0.29 -0.26 -7.81
C THR A 246 0.04 1.12 -8.39
N ILE A 247 -1.00 1.78 -7.91
CA ILE A 247 -1.40 3.10 -8.36
C ILE A 247 -1.07 4.11 -7.26
N GLY A 248 -0.39 5.20 -7.64
CA GLY A 248 -0.05 6.29 -6.75
C GLY A 248 -0.50 7.64 -7.29
N ASN A 249 -0.99 8.51 -6.40
CA ASN A 249 -1.20 9.92 -6.71
C ASN A 249 0.17 10.62 -6.86
N PRO A 250 0.40 11.47 -7.88
CA PRO A 250 1.64 12.25 -7.95
C PRO A 250 1.79 13.16 -6.75
N ILE A 251 2.98 13.15 -6.14
CA ILE A 251 3.13 13.76 -4.82
C ILE A 251 2.98 15.28 -4.84
N GLY A 252 3.31 15.94 -5.95
CA GLY A 252 3.09 17.38 -6.12
C GLY A 252 1.59 17.75 -6.06
N GLU A 253 0.73 16.92 -6.65
CA GLU A 253 -0.72 17.15 -6.60
C GLU A 253 -1.27 16.88 -5.19
N VAL A 254 -0.77 15.84 -4.52
CA VAL A 254 -1.10 15.56 -3.11
C VAL A 254 -0.78 16.77 -2.22
N LEU A 255 0.43 17.34 -2.30
CA LEU A 255 0.82 18.52 -1.52
C LEU A 255 -0.09 19.72 -1.79
N SER A 256 -0.42 19.98 -3.06
CA SER A 256 -1.31 21.08 -3.44
C SER A 256 -2.73 20.91 -2.89
N LYS A 257 -3.32 19.73 -3.06
CA LYS A 257 -4.69 19.44 -2.63
C LYS A 257 -4.81 19.38 -1.10
N VAL A 258 -3.88 18.71 -0.43
CA VAL A 258 -3.83 18.65 1.04
C VAL A 258 -3.61 20.04 1.62
N GLY A 259 -2.71 20.84 1.04
CA GLY A 259 -2.50 22.20 1.49
C GLY A 259 -3.74 23.08 1.32
N THR A 260 -4.47 22.90 0.23
CA THR A 260 -5.77 23.56 0.02
C THR A 260 -6.80 23.13 1.06
N ALA A 261 -6.89 21.83 1.37
CA ALA A 261 -7.82 21.31 2.38
C ALA A 261 -7.47 21.78 3.80
N LEU A 262 -6.18 21.94 4.11
CA LEU A 262 -5.69 22.47 5.39
C LEU A 262 -5.83 24.00 5.49
N GLY A 263 -5.86 24.71 4.36
CA GLY A 263 -5.76 26.16 4.32
C GLY A 263 -4.32 26.71 4.47
N HIS A 264 -3.31 25.84 4.37
CA HIS A 264 -1.89 26.18 4.51
C HIS A 264 -1.04 25.40 3.51
N SER A 265 0.02 26.02 2.99
CA SER A 265 1.05 25.27 2.27
C SER A 265 1.71 24.25 3.18
N VAL A 266 2.04 23.08 2.62
CA VAL A 266 2.71 21.98 3.33
C VAL A 266 3.91 21.50 2.53
N SER A 267 4.93 21.02 3.24
CA SER A 267 6.11 20.35 2.68
C SER A 267 6.46 19.10 3.48
N PHE A 268 7.26 18.21 2.91
CA PHE A 268 7.74 17.04 3.62
C PHE A 268 8.71 17.42 4.74
N VAL A 269 8.61 16.72 5.86
CA VAL A 269 9.64 16.69 6.89
C VAL A 269 10.66 15.63 6.48
N GLY A 270 11.93 16.01 6.43
CA GLY A 270 13.01 15.15 5.98
C GLY A 270 14.33 15.93 5.85
N GLY A 271 15.37 15.24 5.42
CA GLY A 271 16.65 15.85 5.10
C GLY A 271 16.62 16.64 3.79
N THR A 272 17.71 17.33 3.47
CA THR A 272 17.95 17.88 2.13
C THR A 272 18.94 16.98 1.41
N CYS A 273 18.71 16.69 0.13
CA CYS A 273 19.72 16.03 -0.70
C CYS A 273 20.99 16.87 -0.75
N THR A 274 22.09 16.40 -0.16
CA THR A 274 23.40 17.09 -0.20
C THR A 274 24.24 16.70 -1.42
N SER A 275 23.65 16.10 -2.44
CA SER A 275 24.40 15.56 -3.57
C SER A 275 24.78 16.64 -4.58
N THR A 276 25.88 17.35 -4.33
CA THR A 276 26.83 17.85 -5.36
C THR A 276 27.72 16.72 -5.90
N VAL A 277 27.20 15.49 -5.94
CA VAL A 277 27.87 14.37 -6.60
C VAL A 277 27.24 14.27 -7.96
N SER A 278 27.93 14.82 -8.96
CA SER A 278 27.75 14.45 -10.36
C SER A 278 27.57 12.94 -10.44
N GLN A 279 26.37 12.53 -10.87
CA GLN A 279 26.03 11.14 -11.14
C GLN A 279 27.22 10.43 -11.78
N PRO A 280 27.68 9.29 -11.26
CA PRO A 280 28.48 8.39 -12.07
C PRO A 280 27.60 8.03 -13.26
N SER A 281 28.01 8.43 -14.45
CA SER A 281 27.49 7.96 -15.74
C SER A 281 27.82 6.47 -15.89
N GLY A 282 27.16 5.62 -15.09
CA GLY A 282 27.54 4.23 -14.86
C GLY A 282 26.37 3.25 -14.83
N GLY A 283 25.19 3.68 -15.30
CA GLY A 283 24.10 2.78 -15.66
C GLY A 283 23.53 3.22 -17.00
N GLN A 284 23.81 2.48 -18.07
CA GLN A 284 23.09 2.62 -19.33
C GLN A 284 21.66 2.09 -19.14
N GLY A 285 20.85 2.79 -18.35
CA GLY A 285 19.41 2.75 -18.53
C GLY A 285 19.12 3.55 -19.80
N LEU A 286 18.49 2.92 -20.79
CA LEU A 286 17.92 3.61 -21.95
C LEU A 286 16.89 4.62 -21.43
N GLU A 287 17.33 5.85 -21.16
CA GLU A 287 16.44 6.96 -20.88
C GLU A 287 15.75 7.31 -22.20
N LEU A 288 14.42 7.19 -22.23
CA LEU A 288 13.65 7.47 -23.44
C LEU A 288 13.88 8.92 -23.86
N PRO A 289 14.12 9.21 -25.15
CA PRO A 289 14.30 10.58 -25.61
C PRO A 289 13.08 11.45 -25.23
N GLN A 290 13.33 12.59 -24.59
CA GLN A 290 12.25 13.49 -24.12
C GLN A 290 11.27 13.85 -25.23
N GLN A 291 11.75 14.09 -26.45
CA GLN A 291 10.92 14.37 -27.62
C GLN A 291 9.93 13.24 -27.94
N ALA A 292 10.34 11.97 -27.76
CA ALA A 292 9.48 10.82 -27.99
C ALA A 292 8.39 10.74 -26.91
N LEU A 293 8.74 11.01 -25.65
CA LEU A 293 7.78 11.09 -24.54
C LEU A 293 6.79 12.24 -24.73
N ASP A 294 7.25 13.42 -25.16
CA ASP A 294 6.40 14.58 -25.42
C ASP A 294 5.42 14.33 -26.56
N HIS A 295 5.89 13.68 -27.64
CA HIS A 295 5.03 13.30 -28.76
C HIS A 295 3.99 12.27 -28.33
N ALA A 296 4.40 11.19 -27.66
CA ALA A 296 3.50 10.16 -27.16
C ALA A 296 2.51 10.71 -26.13
N GLY A 297 2.93 11.64 -25.28
CA GLY A 297 2.05 12.35 -24.34
C GLY A 297 0.95 13.15 -25.04
N LYS A 298 1.27 13.86 -26.13
CA LYS A 298 0.27 14.58 -26.92
C LYS A 298 -0.75 13.63 -27.57
N VAL A 299 -0.26 12.54 -28.15
CA VAL A 299 -1.11 11.50 -28.76
C VAL A 299 -2.02 10.87 -27.71
N LEU A 300 -1.48 10.56 -26.52
CA LEU A 300 -2.27 10.07 -25.40
C LEU A 300 -3.41 11.03 -25.06
N GLU A 301 -3.14 12.32 -24.86
CA GLU A 301 -4.19 13.27 -24.49
C GLU A 301 -5.29 13.40 -25.56
N GLN A 302 -4.92 13.39 -26.83
CA GLN A 302 -5.88 13.49 -27.94
C GLN A 302 -6.81 12.27 -28.00
N ASN A 303 -6.34 11.09 -27.60
CA ASN A 303 -7.06 9.82 -27.77
C ASN A 303 -7.57 9.22 -26.44
N ARG A 304 -7.24 9.84 -25.30
CA ARG A 304 -7.53 9.33 -23.94
C ARG A 304 -9.00 8.99 -23.74
N HIS A 305 -9.90 9.90 -24.11
CA HIS A 305 -11.33 9.71 -23.92
C HIS A 305 -11.85 8.50 -24.72
N GLU A 306 -11.44 8.37 -25.98
CA GLU A 306 -11.85 7.23 -26.81
C GLU A 306 -11.34 5.91 -26.22
N LEU A 307 -10.05 5.83 -25.88
CA LEU A 307 -9.45 4.62 -25.32
C LEU A 307 -10.10 4.22 -23.98
N MET A 308 -10.32 5.18 -23.07
CA MET A 308 -10.99 4.92 -21.78
C MET A 308 -12.46 4.54 -21.94
N SER A 309 -13.13 4.90 -23.04
CA SER A 309 -14.54 4.54 -23.28
C SER A 309 -14.72 3.09 -23.75
N LYS A 310 -13.65 2.41 -24.16
CA LYS A 310 -13.73 1.05 -24.68
C LYS A 310 -14.05 0.06 -23.54
N PRO A 311 -15.04 -0.84 -23.71
CA PRO A 311 -15.40 -1.81 -22.68
C PRO A 311 -14.22 -2.67 -22.24
N GLY A 312 -14.02 -2.81 -20.92
CA GLY A 312 -12.92 -3.58 -20.34
C GLY A 312 -11.62 -2.80 -20.15
N VAL A 313 -11.52 -1.54 -20.62
CA VAL A 313 -10.37 -0.69 -20.32
C VAL A 313 -10.46 -0.14 -18.90
N LEU A 314 -9.44 -0.43 -18.09
CA LEU A 314 -9.30 0.01 -16.70
C LEU A 314 -8.50 1.31 -16.58
N GLY A 315 -7.59 1.55 -17.52
CA GLY A 315 -6.75 2.74 -17.50
C GLY A 315 -5.92 2.93 -18.77
N VAL A 316 -5.48 4.16 -19.00
CA VAL A 316 -4.66 4.53 -20.16
C VAL A 316 -3.62 5.57 -19.73
N GLY A 317 -2.35 5.36 -20.07
CA GLY A 317 -1.25 6.23 -19.64
C GLY A 317 -0.06 6.24 -20.59
N LEU A 318 0.97 7.00 -20.24
CA LEU A 318 2.23 7.10 -20.98
C LEU A 318 3.27 6.19 -20.33
N GLY A 319 3.92 5.34 -21.12
CA GLY A 319 4.94 4.42 -20.65
C GLY A 319 5.96 4.08 -21.73
N ALA A 320 6.56 2.91 -21.60
CA ALA A 320 7.54 2.37 -22.55
C ALA A 320 7.11 1.02 -23.12
N LEU A 321 7.66 0.69 -24.29
CA LEU A 321 7.70 -0.67 -24.81
C LEU A 321 8.44 -1.62 -23.85
N GLU A 322 8.21 -2.93 -23.98
CA GLU A 322 8.77 -3.93 -23.06
C GLU A 322 10.31 -3.98 -23.07
N ASP A 323 10.90 -3.76 -24.23
CA ASP A 323 12.33 -3.68 -24.45
C ASP A 323 12.92 -2.29 -24.17
N ASN A 324 12.10 -1.35 -23.68
CA ASN A 324 12.44 0.07 -23.48
C ASN A 324 12.95 0.78 -24.75
N SER A 325 12.64 0.25 -25.95
CA SER A 325 13.10 0.82 -27.22
C SER A 325 12.38 2.13 -27.61
N GLY A 326 11.24 2.43 -26.99
CA GLY A 326 10.47 3.62 -27.31
C GLY A 326 9.33 3.90 -26.33
N ALA A 327 8.83 5.14 -26.38
CA ALA A 327 7.62 5.55 -25.67
C ALA A 327 6.37 4.87 -26.27
N ALA A 328 5.40 4.56 -25.42
CA ALA A 328 4.18 3.88 -25.81
C ALA A 328 2.96 4.41 -25.04
N VAL A 329 1.78 4.31 -25.66
CA VAL A 329 0.50 4.42 -24.97
C VAL A 329 0.23 3.09 -24.28
N ILE A 330 0.13 3.11 -22.96
CA ILE A 330 -0.17 1.92 -22.15
C ILE A 330 -1.67 1.84 -21.94
N VAL A 331 -2.28 0.70 -22.25
CA VAL A 331 -3.70 0.44 -22.03
C VAL A 331 -3.84 -0.74 -21.06
N TYR A 332 -4.39 -0.48 -19.89
CA TYR A 332 -4.71 -1.50 -18.89
C TYR A 332 -6.08 -2.09 -19.17
N VAL A 333 -6.17 -3.40 -19.32
CA VAL A 333 -7.40 -4.12 -19.68
C VAL A 333 -7.74 -5.12 -18.59
N ASP A 334 -9.01 -5.15 -18.20
CA ASP A 334 -9.56 -6.09 -17.23
C ASP A 334 -9.51 -7.52 -17.78
N LYS A 335 -8.62 -8.34 -17.21
CA LYS A 335 -8.48 -9.75 -17.60
C LYS A 335 -9.65 -10.62 -17.12
N THR A 336 -10.44 -10.13 -16.16
CA THR A 336 -11.62 -10.82 -15.61
C THR A 336 -12.89 -10.51 -16.40
N SER A 337 -12.86 -9.45 -17.20
CA SER A 337 -13.99 -9.05 -18.03
C SER A 337 -14.13 -9.96 -19.25
N SER A 338 -15.36 -10.27 -19.63
CA SER A 338 -15.66 -10.92 -20.91
C SER A 338 -15.53 -9.96 -22.09
N ALA A 339 -15.48 -8.65 -21.85
CA ALA A 339 -15.26 -7.64 -22.87
C ALA A 339 -13.80 -7.68 -23.34
N LYS A 340 -13.60 -7.92 -24.63
CA LYS A 340 -12.29 -7.83 -25.28
C LYS A 340 -12.25 -6.54 -26.10
N PRO A 341 -11.69 -5.44 -25.59
CA PRO A 341 -11.65 -4.19 -26.33
C PRO A 341 -10.82 -4.38 -27.61
N GLN A 342 -11.37 -3.91 -28.73
CA GLN A 342 -10.61 -3.79 -29.98
C GLN A 342 -9.68 -2.58 -29.84
N LEU A 343 -8.38 -2.85 -29.65
CA LEU A 343 -7.34 -1.84 -29.48
C LEU A 343 -6.42 -1.86 -30.71
N PRO A 344 -6.09 -0.70 -31.28
CA PRO A 344 -5.15 -0.66 -32.39
C PRO A 344 -3.72 -0.93 -31.88
N GLU A 345 -2.86 -1.46 -32.74
CA GLU A 345 -1.43 -1.64 -32.41
C GLU A 345 -0.68 -0.30 -32.27
N ARG A 346 -1.21 0.76 -32.90
CA ARG A 346 -0.71 2.13 -32.81
C ARG A 346 -1.84 3.14 -32.79
N VAL A 347 -1.63 4.26 -32.13
CA VAL A 347 -2.48 5.46 -32.19
C VAL A 347 -1.60 6.60 -32.66
N ASP A 348 -1.96 7.28 -33.75
CA ASP A 348 -1.17 8.38 -34.34
C ASP A 348 0.35 8.10 -34.43
N ASN A 349 0.69 6.90 -34.93
CA ASN A 349 2.06 6.38 -35.03
C ASN A 349 2.80 6.14 -33.71
N VAL A 350 2.14 6.21 -32.56
CA VAL A 350 2.68 5.80 -31.26
C VAL A 350 2.25 4.36 -30.95
N PRO A 351 3.16 3.44 -30.60
CA PRO A 351 2.80 2.07 -30.23
C PRO A 351 1.82 2.02 -29.06
N VAL A 352 0.88 1.08 -29.12
CA VAL A 352 0.01 0.71 -28.00
C VAL A 352 0.56 -0.54 -27.34
N ARG A 353 0.75 -0.50 -26.04
CA ARG A 353 1.07 -1.67 -25.22
C ARG A 353 -0.10 -1.99 -24.31
N VAL A 354 -0.61 -3.22 -24.42
CA VAL A 354 -1.74 -3.69 -23.61
C VAL A 354 -1.22 -4.46 -22.40
N ILE A 355 -1.70 -4.10 -21.20
CA ILE A 355 -1.40 -4.78 -19.95
C ILE A 355 -2.69 -5.35 -19.38
N PHE A 356 -2.76 -6.68 -19.30
CA PHE A 356 -3.90 -7.37 -18.69
C PHE A 356 -3.74 -7.43 -17.17
N THR A 357 -4.77 -6.98 -16.44
CA THR A 357 -4.74 -6.93 -14.97
C THR A 357 -6.14 -7.10 -14.37
N ASP A 358 -6.22 -7.37 -13.08
CA ASP A 358 -7.49 -7.32 -12.33
C ASP A 358 -7.92 -5.86 -12.11
N PRO A 359 -9.20 -5.59 -11.83
CA PRO A 359 -9.66 -4.23 -11.50
C PRO A 359 -8.79 -3.55 -10.44
N PHE A 360 -8.51 -2.26 -10.62
CA PHE A 360 -7.83 -1.47 -9.61
C PHE A 360 -8.76 -1.23 -8.42
N ILE A 361 -8.29 -1.54 -7.21
CA ILE A 361 -9.06 -1.46 -5.97
C ILE A 361 -8.29 -0.58 -4.98
N ALA A 362 -9.02 0.30 -4.30
CA ALA A 362 -8.55 0.92 -3.06
C ALA A 362 -8.84 -0.06 -1.90
N PHE A 363 -7.78 -0.50 -1.22
CA PHE A 363 -7.81 -1.63 -0.28
C PHE A 363 -8.23 -1.25 1.15
#